data_AF-A0A9W6KPG1-F1
#
_entry.id   AF-A0A9W6KPG1-F1
#
_cell.length_a   1.000
_cell.length_b   1.000
_cell.length_c   1.000
_cell.angle_alpha   90.00
_cell.angle_beta   90.00
_cell.angle_gamma   90.00
#
_symmetry.space_group_name_H-M   'P 1'
#
loop_
_entity.id
_entity.type
_entity.pdbx_description
1 polymer ?
#
loop_
_entity_poly.entity_id
_entity_poly.type
_entity_poly.pdbx_seq_one_letter_code
_entity_poly.pdbx_strand_id
1 'polypeptide(L)'
;MQTALYGPEGFFVRHRPRDHFRTSVHASPLFAGAIATLLMRIDEALEHPARLDLVDVGAGRGELLRAVLAALPGPTAGRVRATAVEKAPRPGDLPSTIGWTAKLPSGITGLLLATEWLDNVPVDIVEKSETGVIRYLGSDDPLDPPDEAWLRRWWPLDDAPPGARAEIGRPRDEAWAAAVRSVERGLALAVDYGHFAADRPLFGTLSAYQRGHQVEPIPDGERDLTVAVALDSLGSETLPQREALRLLGVDGTRPPLALASTDPVGYLKRLAQASAAAELTDPAGLGGHHWVMRWV
;
A
#
# COMPACT_ATOMS: atom_id res chain seq x y z
N MET A 1 -7.60 8.39 14.57
CA MET A 1 -7.40 7.20 13.71
C MET A 1 -7.05 5.94 14.49
N GLN A 2 -6.01 5.94 15.35
CA GLN A 2 -5.51 4.75 16.06
C GLN A 2 -6.62 3.88 16.69
N THR A 3 -7.50 4.47 17.51
CA THR A 3 -8.60 3.74 18.17
C THR A 3 -9.62 3.21 17.15
N ALA A 4 -10.00 4.04 16.18
CA ALA A 4 -11.01 3.69 15.18
C ALA A 4 -10.54 2.59 14.22
N LEU A 5 -9.26 2.57 13.83
CA LEU A 5 -8.76 1.58 12.87
C LEU A 5 -8.28 0.29 13.55
N TYR A 6 -7.59 0.42 14.69
CA TYR A 6 -6.82 -0.67 15.30
C TYR A 6 -7.16 -0.95 16.76
N GLY A 7 -8.13 -0.22 17.35
CA GLY A 7 -8.64 -0.55 18.68
C GLY A 7 -9.35 -1.91 18.72
N PRO A 8 -9.75 -2.41 19.90
CA PRO A 8 -10.49 -3.67 20.03
C PRO A 8 -11.76 -3.72 19.16
N GLU A 9 -12.38 -2.55 18.99
CA GLU A 9 -13.59 -2.32 18.21
C GLU A 9 -13.29 -1.72 16.84
N GLY A 10 -12.02 -1.71 16.43
CA GLY A 10 -11.56 -0.96 15.26
C GLY A 10 -11.88 -1.64 13.93
N PHE A 11 -11.86 -0.82 12.87
CA PHE A 11 -12.22 -1.22 11.51
C PHE A 11 -11.47 -2.46 11.03
N PHE A 12 -10.14 -2.49 11.11
CA PHE A 12 -9.34 -3.62 10.64
C PHE A 12 -9.42 -4.86 11.53
N VAL A 13 -10.01 -4.75 12.73
CA VAL A 13 -10.27 -5.89 13.61
C VAL A 13 -11.62 -6.53 13.32
N ARG A 14 -12.61 -5.74 12.90
CA ARG A 14 -14.02 -6.18 12.76
C ARG A 14 -14.51 -6.32 11.33
N HIS A 15 -14.09 -5.40 10.48
CA HIS A 15 -14.57 -5.27 9.11
C HIS A 15 -13.54 -5.83 8.13
N ARG A 16 -13.98 -6.00 6.89
CA ARG A 16 -13.15 -6.50 5.80
C ARG A 16 -12.99 -5.39 4.78
N PRO A 17 -11.77 -4.90 4.51
CA PRO A 17 -11.55 -3.84 3.53
C PRO A 17 -12.16 -4.16 2.15
N ARG A 18 -12.17 -5.44 1.74
CA ARG A 18 -12.79 -5.92 0.48
C ARG A 18 -14.30 -5.68 0.36
N ASP A 19 -15.02 -5.60 1.48
CA ASP A 19 -16.46 -5.33 1.48
C ASP A 19 -16.72 -3.82 1.27
N HIS A 20 -15.63 -3.04 1.19
CA HIS A 20 -15.63 -1.60 1.10
C HIS A 20 -14.83 -1.06 -0.10
N PHE A 21 -13.76 -1.69 -0.62
CA PHE A 21 -13.03 -1.23 -1.83
C PHE A 21 -12.46 -2.36 -2.69
N ARG A 22 -12.12 -1.99 -3.92
CA ARG A 22 -11.37 -2.81 -4.88
C ARG A 22 -9.92 -2.30 -4.93
N THR A 23 -9.02 -3.00 -4.25
CA THR A 23 -7.57 -2.67 -4.19
C THR A 23 -6.80 -3.30 -5.35
N SER A 24 -5.52 -2.94 -5.54
CA SER A 24 -4.68 -3.57 -6.60
C SER A 24 -4.57 -5.08 -6.46
N VAL A 25 -4.58 -5.60 -5.22
CA VAL A 25 -4.60 -7.03 -4.89
C VAL A 25 -5.87 -7.73 -5.37
N HIS A 26 -7.01 -7.04 -5.33
CA HIS A 26 -8.31 -7.58 -5.69
C HIS A 26 -8.73 -7.27 -7.13
N ALA A 27 -8.07 -6.31 -7.77
CA ALA A 27 -8.38 -5.90 -9.13
C ALA A 27 -8.11 -7.03 -10.14
N SER A 28 -6.98 -7.74 -10.01
CA SER A 28 -6.59 -8.75 -10.99
C SER A 28 -5.48 -9.71 -10.51
N PRO A 29 -5.49 -10.98 -10.98
CA PRO A 29 -4.34 -11.89 -10.84
C PRO A 29 -3.03 -11.33 -11.43
N LEU A 30 -3.10 -10.34 -12.32
CA LEU A 30 -1.93 -9.73 -12.96
C LEU A 30 -1.01 -9.03 -11.95
N PHE A 31 -1.56 -8.43 -10.89
CA PHE A 31 -0.73 -7.81 -9.85
C PHE A 31 0.10 -8.88 -9.12
N ALA A 32 -0.52 -9.99 -8.72
CA ALA A 32 0.19 -11.12 -8.10
C ALA A 32 1.25 -11.73 -9.04
N GLY A 33 0.98 -11.83 -10.34
CA GLY A 33 1.96 -12.26 -11.34
C GLY A 33 3.15 -11.30 -11.47
N ALA A 34 2.91 -9.99 -11.40
CA ALA A 34 3.97 -8.98 -11.38
C ALA A 34 4.82 -9.10 -10.12
N ILE A 35 4.20 -9.26 -8.95
CA ILE A 35 4.92 -9.49 -7.68
C ILE A 35 5.71 -10.80 -7.70
N ALA A 36 5.17 -11.89 -8.28
CA ALA A 36 5.91 -13.13 -8.47
C ALA A 36 7.13 -12.94 -9.38
N THR A 37 6.99 -12.15 -10.45
CA THR A 37 8.09 -11.78 -11.34
C THR A 37 9.16 -10.96 -10.60
N LEU A 38 8.75 -9.98 -9.80
CA LEU A 38 9.64 -9.21 -8.95
C LEU A 38 10.39 -10.10 -7.95
N LEU A 39 9.67 -11.01 -7.28
CA LEU A 39 10.26 -11.93 -6.31
C LEU A 39 11.31 -12.85 -6.95
N MET A 40 11.09 -13.31 -8.19
CA MET A 40 12.09 -14.09 -8.93
C MET A 40 13.33 -13.26 -9.28
N ARG A 41 13.17 -11.98 -9.62
CA ARG A 41 14.32 -11.07 -9.85
C ARG A 41 15.11 -10.82 -8.56
N ILE A 42 14.42 -10.66 -7.43
CA ILE A 42 15.05 -10.54 -6.10
C ILE A 42 15.79 -11.82 -5.76
N ASP A 43 15.18 -12.98 -5.99
CA ASP A 43 15.79 -14.29 -5.75
C ASP A 43 17.11 -14.47 -6.52
N GLU A 44 17.11 -14.12 -7.80
CA GLU A 44 18.32 -14.11 -8.64
C GLU A 44 19.37 -13.13 -8.13
N ALA A 45 18.98 -11.90 -7.81
CA ALA A 45 19.88 -10.88 -7.27
C ALA A 45 20.47 -11.24 -5.90
N LEU A 46 19.78 -12.09 -5.14
CA LEU A 46 20.25 -12.63 -3.85
C LEU A 46 21.04 -13.95 -4.01
N GLU A 47 21.31 -14.38 -5.24
CA GLU A 47 22.03 -15.61 -5.60
C GLU A 47 21.32 -16.89 -5.13
N HIS A 48 19.99 -16.92 -5.25
CA HIS A 48 19.14 -18.08 -4.94
C HIS A 48 19.35 -18.64 -3.52
N PRO A 49 19.08 -17.85 -2.46
CA PRO A 49 19.27 -18.29 -1.09
C PRO A 49 18.43 -19.54 -0.78
N ALA A 50 18.91 -20.39 0.13
CA ALA A 50 18.18 -21.62 0.52
C ALA A 50 16.76 -21.36 1.04
N ARG A 51 16.53 -20.15 1.58
CA ARG A 51 15.24 -19.63 2.03
C ARG A 51 15.03 -18.25 1.43
N LEU A 52 13.83 -18.01 0.90
CA LEU A 52 13.40 -16.72 0.38
C LEU A 52 12.13 -16.29 1.11
N ASP A 53 12.18 -15.19 1.85
CA ASP A 53 11.04 -14.68 2.59
C ASP A 53 10.14 -13.83 1.69
N LEU A 54 8.82 -14.03 1.83
CA LEU A 54 7.79 -13.18 1.24
C LEU A 54 6.87 -12.72 2.37
N VAL A 55 6.99 -11.46 2.77
CA VAL A 55 6.23 -10.88 3.88
C VAL A 55 5.24 -9.86 3.33
N ASP A 56 3.98 -9.97 3.71
CA ASP A 56 2.90 -9.05 3.31
C ASP A 56 2.35 -8.35 4.57
N VAL A 57 2.49 -7.03 4.65
CA VAL A 57 2.05 -6.19 5.77
C VAL A 57 0.69 -5.59 5.46
N GLY A 58 -0.27 -5.79 6.36
CA GLY A 58 -1.67 -5.49 6.05
C GLY A 58 -2.26 -6.52 5.08
N ALA A 59 -1.88 -7.80 5.25
CA ALA A 59 -2.15 -8.85 4.27
C ALA A 59 -3.64 -9.19 4.07
N GLY A 60 -4.56 -8.56 4.81
CA GLY A 60 -5.99 -8.80 4.66
C GLY A 60 -6.36 -10.23 5.09
N ARG A 61 -6.70 -11.12 4.16
CA ARG A 61 -6.86 -12.57 4.44
C ARG A 61 -5.80 -13.43 3.75
N GLY A 62 -4.70 -12.81 3.31
CA GLY A 62 -3.59 -13.44 2.61
C GLY A 62 -3.90 -13.78 1.16
N GLU A 63 -4.88 -13.12 0.52
CA GLU A 63 -5.24 -13.32 -0.88
C GLU A 63 -4.03 -13.13 -1.81
N LEU A 64 -3.27 -12.05 -1.60
CA LEU A 64 -2.09 -11.77 -2.41
C LEU A 64 -1.04 -12.87 -2.27
N LEU A 65 -0.70 -13.25 -1.04
CA LEU A 65 0.27 -14.32 -0.77
C LEU A 65 -0.12 -15.63 -1.47
N ARG A 66 -1.39 -16.03 -1.42
CA ARG A 66 -1.86 -17.23 -2.14
C ARG A 66 -1.68 -17.10 -3.65
N ALA A 67 -2.05 -15.95 -4.21
CA ALA A 67 -1.96 -15.72 -5.64
C ALA A 67 -0.51 -15.67 -6.12
N VAL A 68 0.39 -15.03 -5.37
CA VAL A 68 1.83 -15.00 -5.68
C VAL A 68 2.41 -16.42 -5.60
N LEU A 69 2.15 -17.16 -4.52
CA LEU A 69 2.63 -18.54 -4.38
C LEU A 69 2.15 -19.45 -5.51
N ALA A 70 0.91 -19.29 -5.96
CA ALA A 70 0.35 -20.06 -7.09
C ALA A 70 0.98 -19.68 -8.44
N ALA A 71 1.52 -18.47 -8.57
CA ALA A 71 2.17 -17.98 -9.79
C ALA A 71 3.66 -18.34 -9.87
N LEU A 72 4.28 -18.78 -8.77
CA LEU A 72 5.70 -19.12 -8.73
C LEU A 72 6.00 -20.50 -9.33
N PRO A 73 7.15 -20.66 -10.01
CA PRO A 73 7.62 -21.98 -10.46
C PRO A 73 8.02 -22.84 -9.25
N GLY A 74 7.84 -24.16 -9.37
CA GLY A 74 8.04 -25.13 -8.29
C GLY A 74 9.37 -25.00 -7.53
N PRO A 75 10.54 -24.86 -8.20
CA PRO A 75 11.82 -24.69 -7.51
C PRO A 75 11.91 -23.46 -6.60
N THR A 76 11.38 -22.31 -7.06
CA THR A 76 11.34 -21.08 -6.25
C THR A 76 10.30 -21.21 -5.15
N ALA A 77 9.09 -21.68 -5.48
CA ALA A 77 8.00 -21.88 -4.52
C ALA A 77 8.40 -22.78 -3.35
N GLY A 78 9.23 -23.80 -3.57
CA GLY A 78 9.74 -24.69 -2.50
C GLY A 78 10.62 -23.99 -1.45
N ARG A 79 11.31 -22.91 -1.83
CA ARG A 79 12.17 -22.12 -0.94
C ARG A 79 11.44 -20.94 -0.30
N VAL A 80 10.32 -20.52 -0.87
CA VAL A 80 9.57 -19.36 -0.36
C VAL A 80 8.96 -19.66 1.00
N ARG A 81 9.07 -18.70 1.92
CA ARG A 81 8.41 -18.68 3.23
C ARG A 81 7.51 -17.46 3.31
N ALA A 82 6.23 -17.67 3.06
CA ALA A 82 5.24 -16.61 3.05
C ALA A 82 4.74 -16.31 4.46
N THR A 83 4.67 -15.02 4.84
CA THR A 83 4.16 -14.57 6.14
C THR A 83 3.22 -13.38 5.96
N ALA A 84 1.99 -13.52 6.43
CA ALA A 84 1.05 -12.42 6.58
C ALA A 84 1.27 -11.72 7.92
N VAL A 85 1.44 -10.40 7.89
CA VAL A 85 1.46 -9.53 9.08
C VAL A 85 0.14 -8.79 9.16
N GLU A 86 -0.71 -9.20 10.10
CA GLU A 86 -2.10 -8.75 10.19
C GLU A 86 -2.60 -8.73 11.64
N LYS A 87 -3.39 -7.71 11.99
CA LYS A 87 -4.03 -7.57 13.31
C LYS A 87 -5.30 -8.41 13.42
N ALA A 88 -6.01 -8.60 12.30
CA ALA A 88 -7.19 -9.44 12.25
C ALA A 88 -6.89 -10.91 12.59
N PRO A 89 -7.89 -11.67 13.08
CA PRO A 89 -7.75 -13.11 13.27
C PRO A 89 -7.40 -13.85 11.97
N ARG A 90 -6.58 -14.91 12.08
CA ARG A 90 -6.21 -15.75 10.95
C ARG A 90 -7.46 -16.34 10.28
N PRO A 91 -7.61 -16.23 8.95
CA PRO A 91 -8.67 -16.91 8.21
C PRO A 91 -8.55 -18.42 8.34
N GLY A 92 -9.65 -19.10 8.66
CA GLY A 92 -9.67 -20.56 8.81
C GLY A 92 -9.35 -21.32 7.52
N ASP A 93 -9.51 -20.67 6.37
CA ASP A 93 -9.23 -21.22 5.04
C ASP A 93 -7.79 -20.94 4.55
N LEU A 94 -6.95 -20.25 5.34
CA LEU A 94 -5.58 -19.91 4.96
C LEU A 94 -4.65 -21.13 5.09
N PRO A 95 -3.94 -21.56 4.02
CA PRO A 95 -3.07 -22.72 4.06
C PRO A 95 -2.06 -22.61 5.19
N SER A 96 -1.86 -23.70 5.93
CA SER A 96 -0.95 -23.74 7.08
C SER A 96 0.51 -23.40 6.72
N THR A 97 0.86 -23.46 5.43
CA THR A 97 2.16 -23.06 4.88
C THR A 97 2.40 -21.55 4.88
N ILE A 98 1.34 -20.73 4.95
CA ILE A 98 1.46 -19.28 5.09
C ILE A 98 1.46 -18.94 6.58
N GLY A 99 2.54 -18.34 7.07
CA GLY A 99 2.65 -17.83 8.45
C GLY A 99 1.68 -16.68 8.71
N TRP A 100 1.25 -16.50 9.96
CA TRP A 100 0.38 -15.40 10.38
C TRP A 100 0.87 -14.81 11.70
N THR A 101 1.06 -13.50 11.75
CA THR A 101 1.58 -12.80 12.92
C THR A 101 1.00 -11.39 13.00
N ALA A 102 0.84 -10.85 14.21
CA ALA A 102 0.42 -9.46 14.43
C ALA A 102 1.60 -8.47 14.50
N LYS A 103 2.83 -8.97 14.40
CA LYS A 103 4.08 -8.20 14.48
C LYS A 103 4.95 -8.49 13.28
N LEU A 104 5.61 -7.45 12.81
CA LEU A 104 6.59 -7.54 11.74
C LEU A 104 7.73 -8.50 12.15
N PRO A 105 8.06 -9.52 11.33
CA PRO A 105 9.22 -10.37 11.57
C PRO A 105 10.52 -9.57 11.39
N SER A 106 11.67 -10.11 11.80
CA SER A 106 13.00 -9.53 11.57
C SER A 106 13.89 -10.52 10.82
N GLY A 107 14.98 -10.05 10.21
CA GLY A 107 15.91 -10.90 9.47
C GLY A 107 15.35 -11.38 8.14
N ILE A 108 14.51 -10.57 7.49
CA ILE A 108 13.85 -10.96 6.23
C ILE A 108 14.90 -11.00 5.12
N THR A 109 15.04 -12.16 4.47
CA THR A 109 15.86 -12.32 3.26
C THR A 109 14.94 -12.54 2.06
N GLY A 110 14.62 -11.50 1.30
CA GLY A 110 13.68 -11.58 0.19
C GLY A 110 12.85 -10.31 -0.01
N LEU A 111 11.53 -10.46 -0.04
CA LEU A 111 10.59 -9.35 -0.28
C LEU A 111 9.71 -9.11 0.94
N LEU A 112 9.75 -7.88 1.45
CA LEU A 112 8.68 -7.30 2.26
C LEU A 112 7.82 -6.43 1.37
N LEU A 113 6.51 -6.66 1.41
CA LEU A 113 5.50 -5.91 0.69
C LEU A 113 4.51 -5.28 1.69
N ALA A 114 4.05 -4.07 1.38
CA ALA A 114 2.96 -3.39 2.08
C ALA A 114 2.08 -2.65 1.07
N THR A 115 0.97 -3.23 0.64
CA THR A 115 0.05 -2.58 -0.30
C THR A 115 -1.07 -1.86 0.45
N GLU A 116 -1.26 -0.56 0.19
CA GLU A 116 -2.31 0.25 0.81
C GLU A 116 -2.26 0.12 2.34
N TRP A 117 -1.05 0.31 2.88
CA TRP A 117 -0.79 0.18 4.31
C TRP A 117 -0.39 1.52 4.91
N LEU A 118 0.41 2.32 4.19
CA LEU A 118 0.93 3.57 4.69
C LEU A 118 -0.19 4.61 4.84
N ASP A 119 -1.16 4.63 3.93
CA ASP A 119 -2.32 5.52 3.99
C ASP A 119 -3.21 5.28 5.23
N ASN A 120 -3.21 4.06 5.76
CA ASN A 120 -3.92 3.67 6.98
C ASN A 120 -3.12 3.86 8.27
N VAL A 121 -1.82 4.20 8.19
CA VAL A 121 -1.05 4.52 9.40
C VAL A 121 -1.67 5.77 10.05
N PRO A 122 -2.01 5.72 11.36
CA PRO A 122 -2.61 6.85 12.05
C PRO A 122 -1.69 8.06 12.05
N VAL A 123 -2.25 9.20 11.67
CA VAL A 123 -1.58 10.50 11.67
C VAL A 123 -2.46 11.52 12.38
N ASP A 124 -1.80 12.54 12.94
CA ASP A 124 -2.47 13.74 13.42
C ASP A 124 -2.57 14.76 12.31
N ILE A 125 -3.60 15.61 12.35
CA ILE A 125 -3.84 16.66 11.38
C ILE A 125 -3.63 17.99 12.08
N VAL A 126 -2.94 18.92 11.42
CA VAL A 126 -2.80 20.29 11.90
C VAL A 126 -3.53 21.25 10.99
N GLU A 127 -4.01 22.37 11.54
CA GLU A 127 -4.71 23.42 10.82
C GLU A 127 -4.09 24.79 11.18
N LYS A 128 -3.97 25.66 10.17
CA LYS A 128 -3.56 27.06 10.36
C LYS A 128 -4.77 27.92 10.71
N SER A 129 -4.74 28.59 11.85
CA SER A 129 -5.82 29.50 12.27
C SER A 129 -5.84 30.81 11.47
N GLU A 130 -6.92 31.59 11.65
CA GLU A 130 -7.04 32.97 11.16
C GLU A 130 -5.91 33.90 11.63
N THR A 131 -5.33 33.63 12.81
CA THR A 131 -4.20 34.40 13.35
C THR A 131 -2.84 33.88 12.89
N GLY A 132 -2.82 32.86 12.03
CA GLY A 132 -1.61 32.23 11.49
C GLY A 132 -0.95 31.20 12.41
N VAL A 133 -1.58 30.88 13.55
CA VAL A 133 -1.07 29.88 14.49
C VAL A 133 -1.47 28.49 14.01
N ILE A 134 -0.50 27.58 13.94
CA ILE A 134 -0.74 26.18 13.56
C ILE A 134 -0.97 25.37 14.84
N ARG A 135 -2.03 24.55 14.87
CA ARG A 135 -2.36 23.64 15.98
C ARG A 135 -2.90 22.32 15.44
N TYR A 136 -2.91 21.27 16.28
CA TYR A 136 -3.64 20.05 15.97
C TYR A 136 -5.14 20.35 15.77
N LEU A 137 -5.74 19.76 14.76
CA LEU A 137 -7.15 19.94 14.43
C LEU A 137 -8.02 19.48 15.61
N GLY A 138 -8.80 20.40 16.17
CA GLY A 138 -9.66 20.12 17.32
C GLY A 138 -8.94 20.14 18.68
N SER A 139 -7.69 20.61 18.75
CA SER A 139 -6.96 20.81 20.01
C SER A 139 -6.36 22.22 20.10
N ASP A 140 -6.31 22.75 21.33
CA ASP A 140 -5.61 23.99 21.68
C ASP A 140 -4.18 23.74 22.17
N ASP A 141 -3.69 22.51 22.07
CA ASP A 141 -2.32 22.17 22.45
C ASP A 141 -1.31 22.72 21.42
N PRO A 142 -0.09 23.07 21.84
CA PRO A 142 1.00 23.31 20.92
C PRO A 142 1.40 22.02 20.20
N LEU A 143 2.06 22.14 19.03
CA LEU A 143 2.62 20.98 18.34
C LEU A 143 3.76 20.39 19.16
N ASP A 144 3.83 19.07 19.18
CA ASP A 144 5.00 18.38 19.71
C ASP A 144 6.24 18.74 18.86
N PRO A 145 7.41 19.02 19.46
CA PRO A 145 8.60 19.46 18.70
C PRO A 145 9.02 18.55 17.53
N PRO A 146 8.94 17.21 17.64
CA PRO A 146 9.20 16.32 16.51
C PRO A 146 8.20 16.49 15.35
N ASP A 147 6.92 16.70 15.65
CA ASP A 147 5.88 16.92 14.64
C ASP A 147 6.05 18.28 13.97
N GLU A 148 6.37 19.32 14.75
CA GLU A 148 6.65 20.65 14.24
C GLU A 148 7.89 20.66 13.32
N ALA A 149 8.94 19.90 13.68
CA ALA A 149 10.12 19.73 12.84
C ALA A 149 9.81 18.96 11.55
N TRP A 150 8.98 17.92 11.63
CA TRP A 150 8.51 17.18 10.46
C TRP A 150 7.69 18.08 9.54
N LEU A 151 6.75 18.83 10.09
CA LEU A 151 5.88 19.77 9.37
C LEU A 151 6.71 20.82 8.61
N ARG A 152 7.63 21.49 9.30
CA ARG A 152 8.50 22.50 8.68
C ARG A 152 9.33 21.96 7.51
N ARG A 153 9.81 20.73 7.63
CA ARG A 153 10.66 20.11 6.62
C ARG A 153 9.85 19.65 5.42
N TRP A 154 8.77 18.93 5.69
CA TRP A 154 8.03 18.24 4.67
C TRP A 154 6.88 19.12 4.22
N TRP A 155 5.91 19.46 5.06
CA TRP A 155 4.66 20.14 4.68
C TRP A 155 4.50 21.54 5.33
N PRO A 156 5.34 22.54 5.00
CA PRO A 156 5.27 23.85 5.63
C PRO A 156 3.96 24.56 5.30
N LEU A 157 3.38 25.24 6.29
CA LEU A 157 2.14 26.02 6.18
C LEU A 157 2.37 27.53 6.36
N ASP A 158 3.62 27.97 6.45
CA ASP A 158 4.00 29.36 6.69
C ASP A 158 3.37 30.32 5.67
N ASP A 159 3.40 29.93 4.39
CA ASP A 159 2.84 30.71 3.27
C ASP A 159 1.40 30.30 2.88
N ALA A 160 0.82 29.29 3.57
CA ALA A 160 -0.53 28.83 3.30
C ALA A 160 -1.59 29.78 3.89
N PRO A 161 -2.80 29.89 3.30
CA PRO A 161 -3.89 30.67 3.89
C PRO A 161 -4.42 30.04 5.19
N PRO A 162 -5.13 30.82 6.03
CA PRO A 162 -5.93 30.26 7.11
C PRO A 162 -6.87 29.14 6.64
N GLY A 163 -7.09 28.15 7.49
CA GLY A 163 -7.82 26.92 7.19
C GLY A 163 -7.02 25.87 6.42
N ALA A 164 -5.79 26.17 5.99
CA ALA A 164 -4.92 25.18 5.39
C ALA A 164 -4.58 24.08 6.39
N ARG A 165 -4.50 22.83 5.91
CA ARG A 165 -4.23 21.64 6.71
C ARG A 165 -3.02 20.87 6.19
N ALA A 166 -2.37 20.17 7.11
CA ALA A 166 -1.34 19.19 6.80
C ALA A 166 -1.52 17.97 7.70
N GLU A 167 -1.28 16.79 7.14
CA GLU A 167 -1.21 15.56 7.92
C GLU A 167 0.23 15.26 8.32
N ILE A 168 0.45 15.11 9.64
CA ILE A 168 1.77 14.85 10.21
C ILE A 168 2.16 13.39 9.94
N GLY A 169 2.89 13.18 8.85
CA GLY A 169 3.32 11.86 8.38
C GLY A 169 4.44 11.21 9.21
N ARG A 170 4.94 11.83 10.29
CA ARG A 170 6.06 11.30 11.08
C ARG A 170 5.82 9.86 11.57
N PRO A 171 4.68 9.49 12.17
CA PRO A 171 4.44 8.10 12.60
C PRO A 171 4.48 7.10 11.44
N ARG A 172 4.04 7.52 10.25
CA ARG A 172 4.10 6.75 9.00
C ARG A 172 5.53 6.57 8.52
N ASP A 173 6.33 7.63 8.51
CA ASP A 173 7.75 7.55 8.15
C ASP A 173 8.51 6.62 9.11
N GLU A 174 8.23 6.70 10.41
CA GLU A 174 8.80 5.81 11.43
C GLU A 174 8.39 4.34 11.21
N ALA A 175 7.12 4.09 10.87
CA ALA A 175 6.60 2.77 10.56
C ALA A 175 7.25 2.20 9.29
N TRP A 176 7.35 2.98 8.22
CA TRP A 176 8.05 2.58 6.99
C TRP A 176 9.52 2.29 7.25
N ALA A 177 10.20 3.15 8.00
CA ALA A 177 11.60 2.93 8.36
C ALA A 177 11.78 1.65 9.21
N ALA A 178 10.81 1.31 10.07
CA ALA A 178 10.81 0.05 10.80
C ALA A 178 10.59 -1.16 9.87
N ALA A 179 9.72 -1.03 8.86
CA ALA A 179 9.53 -2.03 7.81
C ALA A 179 10.80 -2.26 6.99
N VAL A 180 11.50 -1.20 6.59
CA VAL A 180 12.79 -1.30 5.91
C VAL A 180 13.83 -2.01 6.80
N ARG A 181 13.93 -1.63 8.08
CA ARG A 181 14.91 -2.22 9.02
C ARG A 181 14.70 -3.71 9.31
N SER A 182 13.51 -4.26 9.05
CA SER A 182 13.29 -5.69 9.25
C SER A 182 13.85 -6.55 8.12
N VAL A 183 14.12 -5.95 6.96
CA VAL A 183 14.78 -6.58 5.82
C VAL A 183 16.27 -6.59 6.09
N GLU A 184 16.86 -7.78 6.11
CA GLU A 184 18.30 -7.98 6.25
C GLU A 184 18.98 -7.97 4.89
N ARG A 185 18.36 -8.60 3.89
CA ARG A 185 18.82 -8.64 2.50
C ARG A 185 17.64 -8.73 1.54
N GLY A 186 17.52 -7.80 0.60
CA GLY A 186 16.50 -7.82 -0.45
C GLY A 186 15.74 -6.51 -0.55
N LEU A 187 14.42 -6.57 -0.74
CA LEU A 187 13.60 -5.41 -1.06
C LEU A 187 12.47 -5.21 -0.03
N ALA A 188 12.36 -3.99 0.49
CA ALA A 188 11.11 -3.48 1.06
C ALA A 188 10.36 -2.67 -0.01
N LEU A 189 9.10 -2.99 -0.23
CA LEU A 189 8.21 -2.34 -1.19
C LEU A 189 6.89 -1.96 -0.53
N ALA A 190 6.54 -0.68 -0.54
CA ALA A 190 5.18 -0.24 -0.27
C ALA A 190 4.51 0.22 -1.57
N VAL A 191 3.18 0.09 -1.65
CA VAL A 191 2.38 0.55 -2.80
C VAL A 191 1.20 1.34 -2.27
N ASP A 192 1.24 2.66 -2.41
CA ASP A 192 0.27 3.56 -1.80
C ASP A 192 -0.01 4.76 -2.71
N TYR A 193 -1.19 5.38 -2.55
CA TYR A 193 -1.47 6.66 -3.19
C TYR A 193 -0.95 7.81 -2.33
N GLY A 194 -0.56 8.90 -2.98
CA GLY A 194 0.13 9.97 -2.31
C GLY A 194 0.39 11.16 -3.21
N HIS A 195 1.09 12.13 -2.65
CA HIS A 195 1.49 13.36 -3.33
C HIS A 195 2.93 13.71 -2.98
N PHE A 196 3.52 14.60 -3.77
CA PHE A 196 4.83 15.19 -3.52
C PHE A 196 4.68 16.64 -3.05
N ALA A 197 5.79 17.27 -2.65
CA ALA A 197 5.80 18.65 -2.18
C ALA A 197 5.12 19.66 -3.12
N ALA A 198 5.22 19.45 -4.44
CA ALA A 198 4.64 20.34 -5.44
C ALA A 198 3.10 20.27 -5.53
N ASP A 199 2.50 19.15 -5.10
CA ASP A 199 1.10 18.82 -5.35
C ASP A 199 0.28 18.67 -4.06
N ARG A 200 0.78 19.20 -2.94
CA ARG A 200 0.15 19.04 -1.63
C ARG A 200 -1.23 19.69 -1.56
N PRO A 201 -2.28 18.94 -1.19
CA PRO A 201 -3.63 19.49 -1.10
C PRO A 201 -3.76 20.51 0.03
N LEU A 202 -4.40 21.64 -0.26
CA LEU A 202 -4.52 22.76 0.69
C LEU A 202 -5.26 22.38 1.98
N PHE A 203 -6.25 21.49 1.88
CA PHE A 203 -7.13 21.10 2.99
C PHE A 203 -6.87 19.67 3.48
N GLY A 204 -5.70 19.11 3.16
CA GLY A 204 -5.39 17.72 3.44
C GLY A 204 -6.15 16.75 2.55
N THR A 205 -6.10 15.47 2.92
CA THR A 205 -6.57 14.31 2.16
C THR A 205 -7.34 13.30 2.98
N LEU A 206 -7.53 13.54 4.28
CA LEU A 206 -8.33 12.65 5.15
C LEU A 206 -9.65 12.29 4.48
N SER A 207 -9.78 11.00 4.18
CA SER A 207 -10.92 10.43 3.49
C SER A 207 -11.45 9.25 4.28
N ALA A 208 -12.75 9.02 4.18
CA ALA A 208 -13.37 7.84 4.75
C ALA A 208 -14.36 7.18 3.83
N TYR A 209 -14.63 5.94 4.18
CA TYR A 209 -14.87 4.97 3.16
C TYR A 209 -15.68 3.82 3.76
N GLN A 210 -16.90 3.64 3.25
CA GLN A 210 -17.84 2.64 3.75
C GLN A 210 -18.66 2.07 2.59
N ARG A 211 -18.59 0.74 2.45
CA ARG A 211 -19.33 -0.09 1.48
C ARG A 211 -19.18 0.37 0.03
N GLY A 212 -17.97 0.71 -0.42
CA GLY A 212 -17.72 1.16 -1.78
C GLY A 212 -17.81 2.66 -1.99
N HIS A 213 -18.20 3.42 -0.97
CA HIS A 213 -18.52 4.84 -1.11
C HIS A 213 -17.66 5.69 -0.18
N GLN A 214 -17.23 6.83 -0.70
CA GLN A 214 -16.66 7.88 0.13
C GLN A 214 -17.75 8.48 1.01
N VAL A 215 -17.45 8.66 2.29
CA VAL A 215 -18.35 9.15 3.34
C VAL A 215 -17.60 10.15 4.23
N GLU A 216 -18.34 10.83 5.11
CA GLU A 216 -17.73 11.74 6.10
C GLU A 216 -16.69 11.01 6.97
N PRO A 217 -15.48 11.58 7.16
CA PRO A 217 -14.39 10.95 7.89
C PRO A 217 -14.52 11.04 9.41
N ILE A 218 -15.53 10.34 9.92
CA ILE A 218 -15.79 10.19 11.36
C ILE A 218 -15.02 8.98 11.89
N PRO A 219 -14.18 9.12 12.93
CA PRO A 219 -13.40 8.03 13.49
C PRO A 219 -14.18 7.20 14.51
N ASP A 220 -15.20 6.48 14.04
CA ASP A 220 -16.08 5.66 14.87
C ASP A 220 -15.80 4.15 14.84
N GLY A 221 -14.89 3.71 13.97
CA GLY A 221 -14.52 2.30 13.81
C GLY A 221 -15.32 1.50 12.77
N GLU A 222 -16.35 2.12 12.19
CA GLU A 222 -17.20 1.49 11.16
C GLU A 222 -16.79 1.86 9.73
N ARG A 223 -15.79 2.74 9.60
CA ARG A 223 -15.28 3.29 8.34
C ARG A 223 -13.78 3.08 8.23
N ASP A 224 -13.33 2.83 7.01
CA ASP A 224 -11.92 2.93 6.68
C ASP A 224 -11.53 4.41 6.66
N LEU A 225 -10.46 4.79 7.36
CA LEU A 225 -9.92 6.15 7.37
C LEU A 225 -8.56 6.08 6.70
N THR A 226 -8.39 6.91 5.69
CA THR A 226 -7.18 6.91 4.86
C THR A 226 -6.69 8.34 4.68
N VAL A 227 -5.38 8.51 4.56
CA VAL A 227 -4.74 9.79 4.32
C VAL A 227 -3.67 9.56 3.26
N ALA A 228 -3.66 10.36 2.20
CA ALA A 228 -2.65 10.27 1.16
C ALA A 228 -1.24 10.39 1.74
N VAL A 229 -0.30 9.66 1.15
CA VAL A 229 1.08 9.63 1.64
C VAL A 229 1.87 10.83 1.10
N ALA A 230 2.55 11.58 1.97
CA ALA A 230 3.59 12.51 1.56
C ALA A 230 4.82 11.70 1.10
N LEU A 231 4.84 11.28 -0.15
CA LEU A 231 5.79 10.27 -0.65
C LEU A 231 7.25 10.72 -0.52
N ASP A 232 7.49 12.03 -0.61
CA ASP A 232 8.82 12.63 -0.47
C ASP A 232 9.40 12.54 0.96
N SER A 233 8.57 12.34 1.99
CA SER A 233 9.04 12.21 3.37
C SER A 233 9.66 10.85 3.69
N LEU A 234 9.31 9.81 2.93
CA LEU A 234 9.72 8.42 3.17
C LEU A 234 11.21 8.14 2.88
N GLY A 235 11.93 9.10 2.26
CA GLY A 235 13.37 8.98 1.98
C GLY A 235 13.75 7.77 1.12
N SER A 236 12.83 7.32 0.27
CA SER A 236 12.94 6.08 -0.53
C SER A 236 12.70 6.37 -2.01
N GLU A 237 13.14 5.47 -2.88
CA GLU A 237 12.89 5.61 -4.31
C GLU A 237 11.40 5.43 -4.59
N THR A 238 10.86 6.21 -5.52
CA THR A 238 9.45 6.12 -5.89
C THR A 238 9.30 5.91 -7.39
N LEU A 239 8.30 5.11 -7.77
CA LEU A 239 7.96 4.85 -9.16
C LEU A 239 6.44 4.75 -9.30
N PRO A 240 5.81 5.40 -10.29
CA PRO A 240 4.37 5.22 -10.50
C PRO A 240 4.05 3.74 -10.75
N GLN A 241 2.98 3.22 -10.12
CA GLN A 241 2.57 1.82 -10.23
C GLN A 241 2.42 1.38 -11.69
N ARG A 242 1.81 2.23 -12.52
CA ARG A 242 1.66 1.95 -13.96
C ARG A 242 2.99 1.68 -14.67
N GLU A 243 4.08 2.32 -14.24
CA GLU A 243 5.40 2.13 -14.81
C GLU A 243 6.07 0.88 -14.25
N ALA A 244 6.01 0.70 -12.92
CA ALA A 244 6.51 -0.51 -12.26
C ALA A 244 5.88 -1.79 -12.84
N LEU A 245 4.57 -1.79 -13.02
CA LEU A 245 3.84 -2.93 -13.57
C LEU A 245 4.21 -3.20 -15.04
N ARG A 246 4.43 -2.16 -15.86
CA ARG A 246 4.91 -2.33 -17.24
C ARG A 246 6.31 -2.93 -17.29
N LEU A 247 7.22 -2.51 -16.40
CA LEU A 247 8.56 -3.10 -16.26
C LEU A 247 8.54 -4.58 -15.82
N LEU A 248 7.43 -5.01 -15.23
CA LEU A 248 7.16 -6.39 -14.83
C LEU A 248 6.28 -7.14 -15.84
N GLY A 249 6.02 -6.55 -17.02
CA GLY A 249 5.34 -7.22 -18.13
C GLY A 249 3.82 -7.14 -18.12
N VAL A 250 3.22 -6.30 -17.28
CA VAL A 250 1.77 -6.03 -17.33
C VAL A 250 1.47 -5.12 -18.53
N ASP A 251 0.84 -5.69 -19.55
CA ASP A 251 0.49 -5.00 -20.79
C ASP A 251 -1.04 -4.92 -20.97
N GLY A 252 -1.54 -3.70 -21.13
CA GLY A 252 -2.95 -3.38 -21.40
C GLY A 252 -3.32 -3.34 -22.88
N THR A 253 -2.40 -3.68 -23.77
CA THR A 253 -2.63 -3.65 -25.22
C THR A 253 -3.74 -4.62 -25.60
N ARG A 254 -4.76 -4.10 -26.29
CA ARG A 254 -5.90 -4.91 -26.75
C ARG A 254 -5.45 -5.91 -27.81
N PRO A 255 -5.94 -7.17 -27.77
CA PRO A 255 -5.63 -8.15 -28.81
C PRO A 255 -6.16 -7.70 -30.18
N PRO A 256 -5.53 -8.11 -31.29
CA PRO A 256 -6.04 -7.82 -32.63
C PRO A 256 -7.47 -8.31 -32.84
N LEU A 257 -8.33 -7.47 -33.40
CA LEU A 257 -9.75 -7.80 -33.62
C LEU A 257 -9.96 -9.04 -34.49
N ALA A 258 -9.04 -9.35 -35.41
CA ALA A 258 -9.11 -10.55 -36.25
C ALA A 258 -9.22 -11.86 -35.42
N LEU A 259 -8.65 -11.89 -34.21
CA LEU A 259 -8.77 -13.03 -33.31
C LEU A 259 -10.22 -13.28 -32.89
N ALA A 260 -11.08 -12.25 -32.85
CA ALA A 260 -12.50 -12.44 -32.55
C ALA A 260 -13.20 -13.37 -33.55
N SER A 261 -12.67 -13.52 -34.76
CA SER A 261 -13.18 -14.45 -35.78
C SER A 261 -12.37 -15.74 -35.85
N THR A 262 -11.04 -15.70 -35.70
CA THR A 262 -10.16 -16.88 -35.88
C THR A 262 -9.93 -17.70 -34.61
N ASP A 263 -9.99 -17.05 -33.44
CA ASP A 263 -9.89 -17.67 -32.11
C ASP A 263 -10.72 -16.85 -31.09
N PRO A 264 -12.06 -16.96 -31.12
CA PRO A 264 -12.93 -16.13 -30.29
C PRO A 264 -12.66 -16.30 -28.79
N VAL A 265 -12.35 -17.52 -28.35
CA VAL A 265 -12.07 -17.83 -26.94
C VAL A 265 -10.74 -17.21 -26.51
N GLY A 266 -9.68 -17.34 -27.32
CA GLY A 266 -8.40 -16.70 -27.05
C GLY A 266 -8.47 -15.18 -27.10
N TYR A 267 -9.26 -14.61 -28.01
CA TYR A 267 -9.55 -13.17 -28.05
C TYR A 267 -10.19 -12.69 -26.76
N LEU A 268 -11.26 -13.33 -26.30
CA LEU A 268 -11.95 -12.94 -25.07
C LEU A 268 -11.04 -13.04 -23.84
N LYS A 269 -10.21 -14.09 -23.75
CA LYS A 269 -9.22 -14.24 -22.67
C LYS A 269 -8.20 -13.10 -22.67
N ARG A 270 -7.61 -12.79 -23.83
CA ARG A 270 -6.62 -11.71 -23.98
C ARG A 270 -7.25 -10.34 -23.74
N LEU A 271 -8.48 -10.13 -24.18
CA LEU A 271 -9.20 -8.88 -23.96
C LEU A 271 -9.50 -8.68 -22.46
N ALA A 272 -9.91 -9.73 -21.75
CA ALA A 272 -10.10 -9.67 -20.30
C ALA A 272 -8.80 -9.33 -19.57
N GLN A 273 -7.67 -9.94 -19.96
CA GLN A 273 -6.34 -9.59 -19.44
C GLN A 273 -5.97 -8.13 -19.72
N ALA A 274 -6.17 -7.67 -20.96
CA ALA A 274 -5.88 -6.29 -21.35
C ALA A 274 -6.72 -5.27 -20.57
N SER A 275 -8.01 -5.55 -20.35
CA SER A 275 -8.89 -4.70 -19.52
C SER A 275 -8.43 -4.64 -18.06
N ALA A 276 -8.03 -5.78 -17.48
CA ALA A 276 -7.54 -5.83 -16.11
C ALA A 276 -6.18 -5.11 -15.96
N ALA A 277 -5.30 -5.23 -16.96
CA ALA A 277 -4.06 -4.47 -17.01
C ALA A 277 -4.31 -2.96 -17.18
N ALA A 278 -5.30 -2.57 -17.98
CA ALA A 278 -5.71 -1.17 -18.13
C ALA A 278 -6.20 -0.59 -16.80
N GLU A 279 -7.01 -1.33 -16.02
CA GLU A 279 -7.45 -0.93 -14.68
C GLU A 279 -6.26 -0.70 -13.73
N LEU A 280 -5.30 -1.65 -13.69
CA LEU A 280 -4.11 -1.54 -12.83
C LEU A 280 -3.14 -0.41 -13.23
N THR A 281 -3.19 0.03 -14.48
CA THR A 281 -2.26 1.02 -15.04
C THR A 281 -2.92 2.37 -15.36
N ASP A 282 -4.21 2.53 -15.03
CA ASP A 282 -4.96 3.77 -15.19
C ASP A 282 -4.39 4.86 -14.26
N PRO A 283 -3.83 5.96 -14.78
CA PRO A 283 -3.27 7.02 -13.96
C PRO A 283 -4.31 7.74 -13.08
N ALA A 284 -5.60 7.68 -13.42
CA ALA A 284 -6.68 8.24 -12.60
C ALA A 284 -7.23 7.25 -11.55
N GLY A 285 -6.75 6.01 -11.57
CA GLY A 285 -7.11 4.95 -10.61
C GLY A 285 -5.85 4.33 -10.00
N LEU A 286 -5.81 2.99 -9.99
CA LEU A 286 -4.74 2.22 -9.34
C LEU A 286 -3.34 2.51 -9.93
N GLY A 287 -3.26 2.83 -11.22
CA GLY A 287 -2.00 3.22 -11.87
C GLY A 287 -1.47 4.59 -11.42
N GLY A 288 -2.25 5.36 -10.67
CA GLY A 288 -1.86 6.59 -9.97
C GLY A 288 -1.16 6.36 -8.63
N HIS A 289 -1.20 5.14 -8.08
CA HIS A 289 -0.43 4.78 -6.89
C HIS A 289 1.07 4.83 -7.19
N HIS A 290 1.88 4.89 -6.13
CA HIS A 290 3.33 4.86 -6.21
C HIS A 290 3.89 3.65 -5.48
N TRP A 291 4.87 3.02 -6.11
CA TRP A 291 5.75 2.04 -5.51
C TRP A 291 6.85 2.78 -4.78
N VAL A 292 6.94 2.61 -3.47
CA VAL A 292 8.00 3.12 -2.62
C VAL A 292 8.96 1.98 -2.31
N MET A 293 10.21 2.11 -2.72
CA MET A 293 11.15 1.00 -2.78
C MET A 293 12.43 1.31 -2.01
N ARG A 294 12.92 0.31 -1.27
CA ARG A 294 14.22 0.34 -0.62
C ARG A 294 14.89 -1.02 -0.69
N TRP A 295 15.97 -1.10 -1.45
CA TRP A 295 16.88 -2.24 -1.41
C TRP A 295 17.76 -2.15 -0.16
N VAL A 296 17.94 -3.28 0.52
CA VAL A 296 18.79 -3.47 1.70
C VAL A 296 19.80 -4.58 1.40
#